data_AF-A0A9P6CQU9-F1
#
_entry.id   AF-A0A9P6CQU9-F1
#
_cell.length_a   1.000
_cell.length_b   1.000
_cell.length_c   1.000
_cell.angle_alpha   90.00
_cell.angle_beta   90.00
_cell.angle_gamma   90.00
#
_symmetry.space_group_name_H-M   'P 1'
#
loop_
_entity.id
_entity.type
_entity.pdbx_description
1 polymer ?
#
loop_
_entity_poly.entity_id
_entity_poly.type
_entity_poly.pdbx_seq_one_letter_code
_entity_poly.pdbx_strand_id
1 'polypeptide(L)'
;EIRVLSFNVARSSLLVNVLLEIHRNHFDILFIQEPPWSLIRKTVSSSNRDGDDVIGAPKHPEWIIVAPVTKPDCKPRVLAY
;
A
#
# COMPACT_ATOMS: atom_id res chain seq x y z
N GLU A 1 -9.88 -3.03 -22.63
CA GLU A 1 -8.41 -3.12 -22.57
C GLU A 1 -7.99 -2.76 -21.15
N ILE A 2 -7.04 -3.48 -20.55
CA ILE A 2 -6.59 -3.22 -19.16
C ILE A 2 -5.34 -2.35 -19.22
N ARG A 3 -5.37 -1.23 -18.51
CA ARG A 3 -4.27 -0.26 -18.42
C ARG A 3 -3.52 -0.48 -17.11
N VAL A 4 -2.22 -0.76 -17.22
CA VAL A 4 -1.35 -1.06 -16.08
C VAL A 4 -0.21 -0.05 -16.01
N LEU A 5 0.05 0.50 -14.82
CA LEU A 5 1.23 1.33 -14.53
C LEU A 5 2.10 0.63 -13.49
N SER A 6 3.42 0.62 -13.71
CA SER A 6 4.40 0.17 -12.73
C SER A 6 5.40 1.30 -12.45
N PHE A 7 5.55 1.70 -11.19
CA PHE A 7 6.36 2.86 -10.82
C PHE A 7 7.05 2.67 -9.47
N ASN A 8 8.34 3.01 -9.41
CA ASN A 8 9.10 3.04 -8.15
C ASN A 8 8.98 4.43 -7.50
N VAL A 9 8.47 4.47 -6.27
CA VAL A 9 8.24 5.72 -5.53
C VAL A 9 9.37 6.06 -4.56
N ALA A 10 10.43 5.25 -4.50
CA ALA A 10 11.62 5.46 -3.67
C ALA A 10 11.28 5.84 -2.21
N ARG A 11 10.28 5.15 -1.63
CA ARG A 11 9.76 5.37 -0.27
C ARG A 11 9.15 6.76 -0.03
N SER A 12 8.72 7.46 -1.08
CA SER A 12 8.10 8.77 -0.99
C SER A 12 6.58 8.67 -0.82
N SER A 13 6.07 9.08 0.34
CA SER A 13 4.62 9.10 0.61
C SER A 13 3.90 10.11 -0.27
N LEU A 14 4.56 11.22 -0.59
CA LEU A 14 4.03 12.22 -1.49
C LEU A 14 3.79 11.64 -2.89
N LEU A 15 4.78 10.91 -3.43
CA LEU A 15 4.64 10.31 -4.76
C LEU A 15 3.53 9.27 -4.82
N VAL A 16 3.39 8.43 -3.78
CA VAL A 16 2.27 7.47 -3.72
C VAL A 16 0.93 8.19 -3.79
N ASN A 17 0.72 9.21 -2.95
CA ASN A 17 -0.55 9.94 -2.91
C ASN A 17 -0.86 10.61 -4.26
N VAL A 18 0.14 11.24 -4.86
CA VAL A 18 0.00 11.88 -6.19
C VAL A 18 -0.33 10.85 -7.26
N LEU A 19 0.34 9.70 -7.28
CA LEU A 19 0.08 8.64 -8.25
C LEU A 19 -1.34 8.10 -8.10
N LEU A 20 -1.78 7.81 -6.88
CA LEU A 20 -3.13 7.30 -6.61
C LEU A 20 -4.21 8.29 -7.04
N GLU A 21 -4.04 9.59 -6.79
CA GLU A 21 -5.03 10.61 -7.17
C GLU A 21 -5.09 10.80 -8.70
N ILE A 22 -3.94 11.02 -9.35
CA ILE A 22 -3.90 11.38 -10.77
C ILE A 22 -4.36 10.21 -11.65
N HIS A 23 -4.04 8.97 -11.27
CA HIS A 23 -4.22 7.82 -12.15
C HIS A 23 -5.51 7.04 -11.94
N ARG A 24 -6.37 7.44 -10.98
CA ARG A 24 -7.63 6.75 -10.66
C ARG A 24 -8.58 6.52 -11.83
N ASN A 25 -8.56 7.42 -12.82
CA ASN A 25 -9.40 7.35 -14.02
C ASN A 25 -8.64 6.87 -15.27
N HIS A 26 -7.31 6.71 -15.16
CA HIS A 26 -6.40 6.48 -16.28
C HIS A 26 -5.82 5.08 -16.30
N PHE A 27 -5.80 4.37 -15.17
CA PHE A 27 -5.23 3.03 -15.05
C PHE A 27 -6.16 2.15 -14.23
N ASP A 28 -6.20 0.86 -14.56
CA ASP A 28 -6.97 -0.16 -13.85
C ASP A 28 -6.14 -0.80 -12.74
N ILE A 29 -4.81 -0.90 -12.93
CA ILE A 29 -3.88 -1.53 -11.98
C ILE A 29 -2.62 -0.68 -11.82
N LEU A 30 -2.21 -0.47 -10.57
CA LEU A 30 -0.96 0.22 -10.20
C LEU A 30 -0.03 -0.74 -9.44
N PHE A 31 1.17 -0.97 -9.96
CA PHE A 31 2.27 -1.61 -9.25
C PHE A 31 3.20 -0.54 -8.67
N ILE A 32 3.18 -0.37 -7.36
CA ILE A 32 4.04 0.57 -6.65
C ILE A 32 5.23 -0.17 -6.05
N GLN A 33 6.44 0.18 -6.49
CA GLN A 33 7.69 -0.37 -5.96
C GLN A 33 8.28 0.57 -4.90
N GLU A 34 8.85 -0.03 -3.85
CA GLU A 34 9.38 0.69 -2.69
C GLU A 34 8.40 1.67 -2.02
N PRO A 35 7.14 1.27 -1.73
CA PRO A 35 6.24 2.17 -1.02
C PRO A 35 6.79 2.51 0.38
N PRO A 36 6.49 3.71 0.90
CA PRO A 36 6.68 4.00 2.32
C PRO A 36 5.72 3.13 3.12
N TRP A 37 6.29 2.17 3.83
CA TRP A 37 5.56 1.35 4.79
C TRP A 37 5.43 2.14 6.08
N SER A 38 4.22 2.62 6.38
CA SER A 38 3.92 3.37 7.60
C SER A 38 2.80 2.72 8.40
N LEU A 39 2.72 3.04 9.69
CA LEU A 39 1.61 2.64 10.54
C LEU A 39 0.30 3.23 10.00
N ILE A 40 -0.61 2.37 9.53
CA ILE A 40 -1.92 2.76 9.01
C ILE A 40 -2.96 2.76 10.13
N ARG A 41 -2.94 1.74 10.99
CA ARG A 41 -3.86 1.63 12.15
C ARG A 41 -3.29 0.69 13.21
N LYS A 42 -3.84 0.74 14.41
CA LYS A 42 -3.70 -0.34 15.39
C LYS A 42 -4.93 -1.22 15.35
N THR A 43 -4.76 -2.53 15.25
CA THR A 43 -5.88 -3.48 15.27
C THR A 43 -5.94 -4.19 16.60
N VAL A 44 -7.14 -4.29 17.19
CA VAL A 44 -7.33 -5.02 18.45
C VAL A 44 -6.81 -6.44 18.34
N SER A 45 -6.06 -6.86 19.35
CA SER A 45 -5.37 -8.15 19.41
C SER A 45 -5.69 -8.83 20.73
N SER A 46 -5.90 -10.14 20.71
CA SER A 46 -6.15 -10.93 21.93
C SER A 46 -4.93 -10.96 22.85
N SER A 47 -3.74 -10.74 22.30
CA SER A 47 -2.44 -10.74 23.00
C SER A 47 -1.94 -9.34 23.36
N ASN A 48 -2.52 -8.27 22.79
CA ASN A 48 -2.05 -6.90 22.98
C ASN A 48 -3.25 -5.95 23.14
N ARG A 49 -3.41 -5.40 24.35
CA ARG A 49 -4.52 -4.50 24.71
C ARG A 49 -4.47 -3.16 23.98
N ASP A 50 -3.28 -2.72 23.56
CA ASP A 50 -3.10 -1.49 22.79
C ASP A 50 -3.29 -1.69 21.29
N GLY A 51 -3.48 -2.95 20.87
CA GLY A 51 -3.61 -3.36 19.48
C GLY A 51 -2.26 -3.49 18.76
N ASP A 52 -2.25 -4.34 17.75
CA ASP A 52 -1.07 -4.58 16.91
C ASP A 52 -0.99 -3.57 15.78
N ASP A 53 0.24 -3.12 15.51
CA ASP A 53 0.54 -2.18 14.45
C ASP A 53 0.29 -2.80 13.08
N VAL A 54 -0.61 -2.19 12.31
CA VAL A 54 -0.87 -2.52 10.92
C VAL A 54 -0.05 -1.59 10.06
N ILE A 55 1.00 -2.12 9.45
CA ILE A 55 1.85 -1.39 8.51
C ILE A 55 1.35 -1.62 7.09
N GLY A 56 1.28 -0.55 6.30
CA GLY A 56 0.98 -0.66 4.88
C GLY A 56 1.35 0.61 4.11
N ALA A 57 1.08 0.58 2.81
CA ALA A 57 1.22 1.74 1.94
C ALA A 57 0.03 2.71 2.11
N PRO A 58 0.20 4.01 1.82
CA PRO A 58 -0.90 4.97 1.78
C PRO A 58 -2.08 4.45 0.95
N LYS A 59 -3.30 4.63 1.48
CA LYS A 59 -4.54 4.16 0.86
C LYS A 59 -5.35 5.34 0.33
N HIS A 60 -5.86 5.21 -0.88
CA HIS A 60 -6.86 6.11 -1.45
C HIS A 60 -8.22 5.38 -1.52
N PRO A 61 -9.37 6.03 -1.21
CA PRO A 61 -10.68 5.36 -1.10
C PRO A 61 -11.13 4.61 -2.36
N GLU A 62 -10.79 5.13 -3.54
CA GLU A 62 -11.15 4.54 -4.84
C GLU A 62 -10.23 3.37 -5.26
N TRP A 63 -9.17 3.11 -4.50
CA TRP A 63 -8.22 2.04 -4.80
C TRP A 63 -8.34 0.87 -3.81
N ILE A 64 -8.42 -0.35 -4.36
CA ILE A 64 -8.35 -1.59 -3.58
C ILE A 64 -6.90 -2.03 -3.54
N ILE A 65 -6.32 -2.10 -2.34
CA ILE A 65 -4.96 -2.61 -2.15
C ILE A 65 -5.01 -4.14 -2.22
N VAL A 66 -4.31 -4.72 -3.20
CA VAL A 66 -4.23 -6.18 -3.43
C VAL A 66 -3.07 -6.80 -2.65
N ALA A 67 -2.12 -6.00 -2.16
CA ALA A 67 -1.00 -6.50 -1.36
C ALA A 67 -1.47 -6.94 0.05
N PRO A 68 -1.00 -8.10 0.55
CA PRO A 68 -1.31 -8.55 1.90
C PRO A 68 -0.77 -7.55 2.93
N VAL A 69 -1.58 -7.25 3.95
CA VAL A 69 -1.14 -6.47 5.11
C VAL A 69 0.01 -7.23 5.75
N THR A 70 1.16 -6.59 5.83
CA THR A 70 2.36 -7.22 6.37
C THR A 70 2.57 -6.82 7.83
N LYS A 71 3.05 -7.77 8.64
CA LYS A 71 3.58 -7.45 9.97
C LYS A 71 4.70 -6.43 9.82
N PRO A 72 4.98 -5.61 10.84
CA PRO A 72 6.00 -4.55 10.77
C PRO A 72 7.35 -4.96 10.16
N ASP A 73 7.75 -6.21 10.38
CA ASP A 73 9.05 -6.75 9.92
C ASP A 73 8.98 -7.51 8.58
N CYS A 74 7.79 -7.71 8.01
CA CYS A 74 7.63 -8.38 6.73
C CYS A 74 7.63 -7.34 5.59
N LYS A 75 8.78 -7.15 4.92
CA LYS A 75 8.85 -6.35 3.69
C LYS A 75 8.67 -7.26 2.48
N PRO A 76 7.48 -7.31 1.85
CA PRO A 76 7.25 -8.22 0.73
C PRO A 76 8.12 -7.78 -0.45
N ARG A 77 8.88 -8.72 -1.02
CA ARG A 77 9.76 -8.50 -2.18
C ARG A 77 9.20 -9.07 -3.49
N VAL A 78 8.14 -9.88 -3.39
CA VAL A 78 7.48 -10.55 -4.51
C VAL A 78 5.98 -10.39 -4.31
N LEU A 79 5.27 -10.02 -5.37
CA LEU A 79 3.82 -9.98 -5.44
C LEU A 79 3.40 -10.94 -6.54
N ALA A 80 2.57 -11.94 -6.21
CA ALA A 80 1.88 -12.75 -7.20
C ALA A 80 0.55 -12.06 -7.51
N TYR A 81 0.28 -11.77 -8.78
CA TYR A 81 -0.95 -11.15 -9.28
C TYR A 81 -1.75 -12.14 -10.11
#